data_AF-A0A521HUV5-F1
#
_entry.id   AF-A0A521HUV5-F1
#
_cell.length_a   1.000
_cell.length_b   1.000
_cell.length_c   1.000
_cell.angle_alpha   90.00
_cell.angle_beta   90.00
_cell.angle_gamma   90.00
#
_symmetry.space_group_name_H-M   'P 1'
#
loop_
_entity.id
_entity.type
_entity.pdbx_description
1 polymer ?
#
loop_
_entity_poly.entity_id
_entity_poly.type
_entity_poly.pdbx_seq_one_letter_code
_entity_poly.pdbx_strand_id
1 'polypeptide(L)'
;MKRIPLMLAVMLGCASSVAYADGSGTLYNDGKAIALPYAYAYRTADRFNKGQQMTSVVFSDKAIDAAALADASDRADALNDMLRGATQVELNIEADGNVQNLNTQMDGYSGSTSGSGWYTLELKQNDDARIEGSFRSNDEEDKASGRFYDFTFALDLPGAADLGAALPAGGGDAGKAYLAYLKAMEKGDVDAIAKHMVKQRADQLLAGRNDPQFKEMFAFIQGMTLKNPKYVKGNSKGDSATLEYSGVDSDGGPVTSIVSMQREGGAWKLAKESNKHGGS
;
A
#
# COMPACT_ATOMS: atom_id res chain seq x y z
N MET A 1 53.49 -34.24 31.23
CA MET A 1 52.01 -34.22 31.36
C MET A 1 51.52 -32.77 31.33
N LYS A 2 50.95 -32.32 30.20
CA LYS A 2 50.16 -31.08 30.11
C LYS A 2 48.98 -31.40 29.18
N ARG A 3 47.77 -31.46 29.74
CA ARG A 3 46.53 -31.71 29.00
C ARG A 3 46.04 -30.37 28.44
N ILE A 4 45.93 -30.27 27.12
CA ILE A 4 45.33 -29.13 26.42
C ILE A 4 43.83 -29.43 26.29
N PRO A 5 42.90 -28.59 26.79
CA PRO A 5 41.49 -28.81 26.59
C PRO A 5 41.09 -28.31 25.19
N LEU A 6 40.46 -29.21 24.43
CA LEU A 6 39.81 -28.94 23.15
C LEU A 6 38.49 -28.19 23.45
N MET A 7 38.44 -26.89 23.14
CA MET A 7 37.19 -26.11 23.17
C MET A 7 36.42 -26.38 21.87
N LEU A 8 35.34 -27.14 21.98
CA LEU A 8 34.38 -27.37 20.90
C LEU A 8 33.43 -26.17 20.84
N ALA A 9 33.65 -25.26 19.90
CA ALA A 9 32.74 -24.16 19.62
C ALA A 9 31.56 -24.68 18.79
N VAL A 10 30.41 -24.90 19.43
CA VAL A 10 29.14 -25.16 18.74
C VAL A 10 28.63 -23.82 18.23
N MET A 11 28.84 -23.53 16.94
CA MET A 11 28.10 -22.47 16.25
C MET A 11 26.67 -22.95 16.01
N LEU A 12 25.74 -22.50 16.86
CA LEU A 12 24.31 -22.56 16.57
C LEU A 12 24.03 -21.50 15.48
N GLY A 13 24.09 -21.92 14.21
CA GLY A 13 23.59 -21.12 13.11
C GLY A 13 22.07 -21.04 13.22
N CYS A 14 21.55 -19.92 13.73
CA CYS A 14 20.16 -19.55 13.51
C CYS A 14 19.98 -19.29 12.02
N ALA A 15 19.63 -20.33 11.27
CA ALA A 15 19.02 -20.17 9.97
C ALA A 15 17.62 -19.57 10.22
N SER A 16 17.54 -18.24 10.20
CA SER A 16 16.26 -17.55 10.05
C SER A 16 15.75 -17.91 8.66
N SER A 17 15.01 -19.00 8.56
CA SER A 17 14.18 -19.28 7.40
C SER A 17 13.16 -18.14 7.33
N VAL A 18 13.46 -17.15 6.50
CA VAL A 18 12.45 -16.22 6.00
C VAL A 18 11.46 -17.13 5.27
N ALA A 19 10.35 -17.45 5.93
CA ALA A 19 9.26 -18.15 5.28
C ALA A 19 8.81 -17.23 4.14
N TYR A 20 9.22 -17.57 2.92
CA TYR A 20 8.63 -16.97 1.74
C TYR A 20 7.12 -17.17 1.84
N ALA A 21 6.35 -16.16 1.46
CA ALA A 21 4.91 -16.32 1.33
C ALA A 21 4.62 -17.57 0.49
N ASP A 22 3.75 -18.46 0.97
CA ASP A 22 3.37 -19.71 0.28
C ASP A 22 2.43 -19.40 -0.91
N GLY A 23 2.81 -18.47 -1.78
CA GLY A 23 2.05 -18.11 -2.97
C GLY A 23 2.92 -17.58 -4.09
N SER A 24 2.66 -18.08 -5.28
CA SER A 24 3.38 -17.72 -6.50
C SER A 24 2.59 -18.15 -7.73
N GLY A 25 3.09 -17.74 -8.89
CA GLY A 25 2.81 -18.45 -10.12
C GLY A 25 3.30 -17.70 -11.34
N THR A 26 2.60 -17.88 -12.45
CA THR A 26 3.05 -17.37 -13.74
C THR A 26 1.93 -16.58 -14.40
N LEU A 27 2.26 -15.33 -14.74
CA LEU A 27 1.53 -14.57 -15.73
C LEU A 27 2.13 -14.90 -17.09
N TYR A 28 1.29 -15.22 -18.06
CA TYR A 28 1.71 -15.35 -19.44
C TYR A 28 1.15 -14.17 -20.23
N ASN A 29 2.00 -13.50 -20.99
CA ASN A 29 1.61 -12.39 -21.85
C ASN A 29 2.19 -12.61 -23.24
N ASP A 30 1.33 -12.75 -24.25
CA ASP A 30 1.72 -13.02 -25.64
C ASP A 30 2.66 -14.22 -25.77
N GLY A 31 2.31 -15.31 -25.06
CA GLY A 31 3.11 -16.55 -25.02
C GLY A 31 4.38 -16.48 -24.18
N LYS A 32 4.76 -15.32 -23.63
CA LYS A 32 5.90 -15.19 -22.73
C LYS A 32 5.49 -15.44 -21.28
N ALA A 33 6.13 -16.41 -20.65
CA ALA A 33 6.02 -16.65 -19.21
C ALA A 33 6.75 -15.56 -18.41
N ILE A 34 6.05 -14.99 -17.43
CA ILE A 34 6.55 -14.01 -16.47
C ILE A 34 6.30 -14.60 -15.08
N ALA A 35 7.37 -14.96 -14.39
CA ALA A 35 7.28 -15.52 -13.04
C ALA A 35 6.94 -14.42 -12.04
N LEU A 36 5.95 -14.68 -11.19
CA LEU A 36 5.56 -13.86 -10.04
C LEU A 36 5.79 -14.67 -8.77
N PRO A 37 7.04 -14.75 -8.27
CA PRO A 37 7.42 -15.66 -7.19
C PRO A 37 7.00 -15.15 -5.80
N TYR A 38 6.47 -13.93 -5.70
CA TYR A 38 6.02 -13.35 -4.43
C TYR A 38 4.53 -13.18 -4.44
N ALA A 39 3.88 -13.45 -3.29
CA ALA A 39 2.48 -13.15 -3.10
C ALA A 39 2.20 -12.56 -1.72
N TYR A 40 1.11 -11.81 -1.61
CA TYR A 40 0.62 -11.26 -0.36
C TYR A 40 -0.90 -11.14 -0.40
N ALA A 41 -1.55 -11.38 0.73
CA ALA A 41 -2.99 -11.26 0.86
C ALA A 41 -3.37 -10.29 1.97
N TYR A 42 -4.43 -9.53 1.77
CA TYR A 42 -4.98 -8.63 2.79
C TYR A 42 -6.48 -8.42 2.58
N ARG A 43 -7.17 -8.02 3.66
CA ARG A 43 -8.55 -7.58 3.60
C ARG A 43 -8.61 -6.10 3.26
N THR A 44 -9.52 -5.74 2.36
CA THR A 44 -9.82 -4.35 2.01
C THR A 44 -11.31 -4.13 1.91
N ALA A 45 -11.75 -2.89 2.10
CA ALA A 45 -13.15 -2.54 1.98
C ALA A 45 -13.64 -2.74 0.55
N ASP A 46 -14.83 -3.32 0.41
CA ASP A 46 -15.46 -3.47 -0.89
C ASP A 46 -15.99 -2.12 -1.39
N ARG A 47 -15.45 -1.69 -2.53
CA ARG A 47 -15.81 -0.42 -3.19
C ARG A 47 -17.20 -0.45 -3.81
N PHE A 48 -17.73 -1.62 -4.16
CA PHE A 48 -19.06 -1.78 -4.74
C PHE A 48 -20.10 -2.11 -3.67
N ASN A 49 -19.71 -2.87 -2.63
CA ASN A 49 -20.59 -3.27 -1.54
C ASN A 49 -20.18 -2.61 -0.22
N LYS A 50 -20.71 -1.41 0.04
CA LYS A 50 -20.39 -0.65 1.25
C LYS A 50 -20.61 -1.46 2.53
N GLY A 51 -19.57 -1.52 3.36
CA GLY A 51 -19.59 -2.26 4.63
C GLY A 51 -19.17 -3.72 4.52
N GLN A 52 -18.94 -4.23 3.30
CA GLN A 52 -18.32 -5.53 3.09
C GLN A 52 -16.80 -5.41 2.94
N GLN A 53 -16.11 -6.53 3.12
CA GLN A 53 -14.68 -6.67 2.87
C GLN A 53 -14.49 -7.68 1.74
N MET A 54 -13.49 -7.43 0.91
CA MET A 54 -12.95 -8.41 -0.04
C MET A 54 -11.56 -8.86 0.41
N THR A 55 -11.12 -10.02 -0.06
CA THR A 55 -9.71 -10.43 0.01
C THR A 55 -9.01 -10.03 -1.27
N SER A 56 -7.97 -9.22 -1.17
CA SER A 56 -7.04 -8.97 -2.26
C SER A 56 -5.87 -9.93 -2.14
N VAL A 57 -5.57 -10.68 -3.21
CA VAL A 57 -4.37 -11.53 -3.34
C VAL A 57 -3.51 -10.97 -4.45
N VAL A 58 -2.32 -10.49 -4.11
CA VAL A 58 -1.40 -9.84 -5.04
C VAL A 58 -0.20 -10.73 -5.28
N PHE A 59 0.11 -11.00 -6.55
CA PHE A 59 1.31 -11.69 -7.01
C PHE A 59 2.25 -10.67 -7.65
N SER A 60 3.56 -10.77 -7.44
CA SER A 60 4.53 -9.83 -8.00
C SER A 60 5.85 -10.48 -8.38
N ASP A 61 6.55 -9.87 -9.36
CA ASP A 61 7.94 -10.15 -9.70
C ASP A 61 8.95 -9.53 -8.70
N LYS A 62 8.48 -8.64 -7.82
CA LYS A 62 9.26 -7.96 -6.79
C LYS A 62 8.91 -8.48 -5.39
N ALA A 63 9.93 -8.57 -4.53
CA ALA A 63 9.76 -9.01 -3.15
C ALA A 63 8.79 -8.12 -2.37
N ILE A 64 7.93 -8.75 -1.58
CA ILE A 64 6.96 -8.09 -0.71
C ILE A 64 7.41 -8.22 0.74
N ASP A 65 7.61 -7.08 1.40
CA ASP A 65 7.89 -7.03 2.84
C ASP A 65 6.58 -7.02 3.62
N ALA A 66 6.08 -8.21 3.95
CA ALA A 66 4.83 -8.39 4.68
C ALA A 66 4.88 -7.72 6.08
N ALA A 67 6.04 -7.66 6.71
CA ALA A 67 6.19 -7.02 8.02
C ALA A 67 6.01 -5.50 7.91
N ALA A 68 6.53 -4.87 6.85
CA ALA A 68 6.31 -3.46 6.58
C ALA A 68 4.83 -3.12 6.28
N LEU A 69 4.06 -4.09 5.79
CA LEU A 69 2.62 -3.93 5.47
C LEU A 69 1.69 -4.28 6.64
N ALA A 70 2.17 -5.01 7.64
CA ALA A 70 1.34 -5.51 8.75
C ALA A 70 0.69 -4.37 9.55
N ASP A 71 1.39 -3.24 9.73
CA ASP A 71 0.88 -2.09 10.48
C ASP A 71 0.44 -0.91 9.60
N ALA A 72 0.39 -1.10 8.28
CA ALA A 72 -0.07 -0.05 7.37
C ALA A 72 -1.57 0.23 7.58
N SER A 73 -1.91 1.51 7.76
CA SER A 73 -3.31 1.94 7.89
C SER A 73 -4.11 1.77 6.60
N ASP A 74 -3.43 1.81 5.45
CA ASP A 74 -3.99 1.48 4.14
C ASP A 74 -2.99 0.55 3.44
N ARG A 75 -3.28 -0.76 3.48
CA ARG A 75 -2.38 -1.79 2.94
C ARG A 75 -2.32 -1.79 1.43
N ALA A 76 -3.41 -1.47 0.75
CA ALA A 76 -3.45 -1.38 -0.71
C ALA A 76 -2.49 -0.28 -1.18
N ASP A 77 -2.59 0.90 -0.57
CA ASP A 77 -1.74 2.05 -0.88
C ASP A 77 -0.26 1.79 -0.54
N ALA A 78 0.04 1.20 0.62
CA ALA A 78 1.40 0.83 1.01
C ALA A 78 2.03 -0.23 0.08
N LEU A 79 1.24 -1.22 -0.33
CA LEU A 79 1.68 -2.27 -1.25
C LEU A 79 1.93 -1.68 -2.66
N ASN A 80 1.06 -0.80 -3.15
CA ASN A 80 1.25 -0.11 -4.42
C ASN A 80 2.54 0.74 -4.45
N ASP A 81 2.87 1.42 -3.35
CA ASP A 81 4.14 2.15 -3.23
C ASP A 81 5.35 1.19 -3.27
N MET A 82 5.27 0.07 -2.55
CA MET A 82 6.32 -0.95 -2.50
C MET A 82 6.56 -1.59 -3.87
N LEU A 83 5.49 -1.84 -4.62
CA LEU A 83 5.48 -2.52 -5.91
C LEU A 83 5.53 -1.56 -7.11
N ARG A 84 5.83 -0.27 -6.90
CA ARG A 84 6.00 0.67 -8.00
C ARG A 84 7.03 0.16 -9.03
N GLY A 85 6.58 0.05 -10.28
CA GLY A 85 7.38 -0.43 -11.41
C GLY A 85 7.53 -1.96 -11.49
N ALA A 86 6.90 -2.72 -10.60
CA ALA A 86 6.87 -4.17 -10.64
C ALA A 86 5.81 -4.68 -11.63
N THR A 87 6.01 -5.90 -12.13
CA THR A 87 4.90 -6.68 -12.69
C THR A 87 4.10 -7.25 -11.54
N GLN A 88 2.78 -7.05 -11.55
CA GLN A 88 1.89 -7.59 -10.54
C GLN A 88 0.51 -7.96 -11.09
N VAL A 89 -0.11 -8.95 -10.45
CA VAL A 89 -1.50 -9.33 -10.67
C VAL A 89 -2.21 -9.34 -9.32
N GLU A 90 -3.31 -8.63 -9.21
CA GLU A 90 -4.16 -8.58 -8.02
C GLU A 90 -5.51 -9.24 -8.32
N LEU A 91 -5.85 -10.25 -7.53
CA LEU A 91 -7.16 -10.90 -7.50
C LEU A 91 -7.97 -10.29 -6.37
N ASN A 92 -9.12 -9.69 -6.67
CA ASN A 92 -10.06 -9.25 -5.66
C ASN A 92 -11.19 -10.28 -5.55
N ILE A 93 -11.26 -10.93 -4.39
CA ILE A 93 -12.15 -12.05 -4.10
C ILE A 93 -13.19 -11.59 -3.08
N GLU A 94 -14.46 -11.69 -3.44
CA GLU A 94 -15.60 -11.35 -2.61
C GLU A 94 -15.73 -12.31 -1.42
N ALA A 95 -16.54 -11.94 -0.44
CA ALA A 95 -16.73 -12.75 0.77
C ALA A 95 -17.33 -14.13 0.49
N ASP A 96 -18.07 -14.28 -0.60
CA ASP A 96 -18.66 -15.56 -1.04
C ASP A 96 -17.68 -16.44 -1.84
N GLY A 97 -16.45 -15.97 -2.08
CA GLY A 97 -15.42 -16.68 -2.82
C GLY A 97 -15.41 -16.42 -4.33
N ASN A 98 -16.28 -15.54 -4.85
CA ASN A 98 -16.24 -15.13 -6.26
C ASN A 98 -15.13 -14.11 -6.53
N VAL A 99 -14.53 -14.16 -7.72
CA VAL A 99 -13.59 -13.12 -8.16
C VAL A 99 -14.39 -11.94 -8.71
N GLN A 100 -14.27 -10.78 -8.04
CA GLN A 100 -14.88 -9.53 -8.47
C GLN A 100 -14.18 -8.96 -9.70
N ASN A 101 -12.85 -8.86 -9.62
CA ASN A 101 -12.01 -8.42 -10.73
C ASN A 101 -10.57 -8.87 -10.53
N LEU A 102 -9.84 -8.85 -11.64
CA LEU A 102 -8.40 -9.05 -11.70
C LEU A 102 -7.76 -7.77 -12.24
N ASN A 103 -6.80 -7.22 -11.52
CA ASN A 103 -5.98 -6.09 -11.98
C ASN A 103 -4.61 -6.61 -12.39
N THR A 104 -4.11 -6.19 -13.55
CA THR A 104 -2.75 -6.50 -14.00
C THR A 104 -2.00 -5.21 -14.25
N GLN A 105 -0.80 -5.12 -13.70
CA GLN A 105 0.16 -4.06 -13.94
C GLN A 105 1.47 -4.66 -14.45
N MET A 106 2.00 -4.10 -15.53
CA MET A 106 3.32 -4.43 -16.07
C MET A 106 3.90 -3.18 -16.74
N ASP A 107 5.13 -3.26 -17.22
CA ASP A 107 5.74 -2.14 -17.93
C ASP A 107 4.90 -1.73 -19.15
N GLY A 108 4.57 -0.44 -19.23
CA GLY A 108 3.72 0.11 -20.30
C GLY A 108 2.26 -0.36 -20.32
N TYR A 109 1.79 -1.17 -19.35
CA TYR A 109 0.41 -1.67 -19.34
C TYR A 109 -0.22 -1.69 -17.94
N SER A 110 -1.45 -1.20 -17.87
CA SER A 110 -2.35 -1.34 -16.72
C SER A 110 -3.73 -1.72 -17.24
N GLY A 111 -4.35 -2.74 -16.65
CA GLY A 111 -5.70 -3.13 -17.04
C GLY A 111 -6.44 -3.89 -15.96
N SER A 112 -7.76 -3.79 -15.98
CA SER A 112 -8.67 -4.53 -15.12
C SER A 112 -9.56 -5.40 -15.98
N THR A 113 -9.78 -6.64 -15.55
CA THR A 113 -10.72 -7.56 -16.17
C THR A 113 -11.77 -7.97 -15.14
N SER A 114 -13.04 -7.81 -15.52
CA SER A 114 -14.20 -8.18 -14.73
C SER A 114 -15.06 -9.14 -15.55
N GLY A 115 -15.76 -10.05 -14.87
CA GLY A 115 -16.63 -11.04 -15.49
C GLY A 115 -16.14 -12.46 -15.30
N SER A 116 -17.08 -13.39 -15.13
CA SER A 116 -16.85 -14.81 -14.93
C SER A 116 -16.75 -15.57 -16.25
N GLY A 117 -15.96 -16.65 -16.30
CA GLY A 117 -15.97 -17.62 -17.41
C GLY A 117 -14.61 -17.92 -18.05
N TRP A 118 -13.64 -17.01 -17.98
CA TRP A 118 -12.29 -17.19 -18.56
C TRP A 118 -11.25 -17.68 -17.54
N TYR A 119 -11.64 -17.83 -16.27
CA TYR A 119 -10.83 -18.38 -15.19
C TYR A 119 -11.63 -19.31 -14.27
N THR A 120 -10.89 -20.13 -13.54
CA THR A 120 -11.34 -20.95 -12.42
C THR A 120 -10.56 -20.53 -11.18
N LEU A 121 -11.30 -20.21 -10.12
CA LEU A 121 -10.79 -20.04 -8.77
C LEU A 121 -11.23 -21.25 -7.95
N GLU A 122 -10.27 -22.00 -7.42
CA GLU A 122 -10.52 -23.09 -6.47
C GLU A 122 -10.02 -22.66 -5.10
N LEU A 123 -10.93 -22.36 -4.17
CA LEU A 123 -10.59 -22.06 -2.79
C LEU A 123 -10.69 -23.32 -1.93
N LYS A 124 -9.62 -23.58 -1.17
CA LYS A 124 -9.63 -24.54 -0.07
C LYS A 124 -9.97 -23.87 1.26
N GLN A 125 -9.59 -22.60 1.42
CA GLN A 125 -9.81 -21.82 2.62
C GLN A 125 -9.90 -20.32 2.28
N ASN A 126 -10.81 -19.61 2.95
CA ASN A 126 -10.92 -18.14 2.92
C ASN A 126 -11.64 -17.69 4.19
N ASP A 127 -10.89 -17.48 5.27
CA ASP A 127 -11.40 -17.01 6.55
C ASP A 127 -10.64 -15.77 7.04
N ASP A 128 -10.83 -15.35 8.28
CA ASP A 128 -10.20 -14.14 8.83
C ASP A 128 -8.67 -14.27 8.98
N ALA A 129 -8.13 -15.49 9.02
CA ALA A 129 -6.72 -15.76 9.27
C ALA A 129 -5.94 -16.18 8.03
N ARG A 130 -6.59 -16.85 7.07
CA ARG A 130 -5.88 -17.45 5.93
C ARG A 130 -6.74 -17.51 4.66
N ILE A 131 -6.06 -17.41 3.53
CA ILE A 131 -6.62 -17.70 2.22
C ILE A 131 -5.74 -18.72 1.49
N GLU A 132 -6.34 -19.81 1.02
CA GLU A 132 -5.66 -20.87 0.28
C GLU A 132 -6.47 -21.29 -0.94
N GLY A 133 -5.80 -21.38 -2.09
CA GLY A 133 -6.43 -21.79 -3.33
C GLY A 133 -5.51 -21.78 -4.54
N SER A 134 -6.14 -21.90 -5.70
CA SER A 134 -5.49 -21.74 -6.99
C SER A 134 -6.37 -20.94 -7.94
N PHE A 135 -5.74 -20.20 -8.84
CA PHE A 135 -6.41 -19.38 -9.84
C PHE A 135 -5.77 -19.66 -11.20
N ARG A 136 -6.59 -20.10 -12.17
CA ARG A 136 -6.12 -20.49 -13.50
C ARG A 136 -7.06 -19.99 -14.58
N SER A 137 -6.52 -19.61 -15.74
CA SER A 137 -7.33 -19.42 -16.94
C SER A 137 -7.91 -20.76 -17.43
N ASN A 138 -9.13 -20.75 -17.96
CA ASN A 138 -9.90 -21.97 -18.26
C ASN A 138 -9.51 -22.67 -19.56
N ASP A 139 -9.35 -21.93 -20.66
CA ASP A 139 -9.27 -22.53 -22.00
C ASP A 139 -7.88 -22.43 -22.64
N GLU A 140 -7.49 -23.49 -23.38
CA GLU A 140 -6.31 -23.50 -24.24
C GLU A 140 -6.45 -22.53 -25.43
N GLU A 141 -7.68 -22.24 -25.89
CA GLU A 141 -7.93 -21.18 -26.88
C GLU A 141 -7.63 -19.78 -26.32
N ASP A 142 -7.83 -19.56 -25.01
CA ASP A 142 -7.45 -18.29 -24.36
C ASP A 142 -5.92 -18.13 -24.27
N LYS A 143 -5.17 -19.24 -24.20
CA LYS A 143 -3.71 -19.21 -24.29
C LYS A 143 -3.21 -18.81 -25.68
N ALA A 144 -4.02 -19.01 -26.71
CA ALA A 144 -3.74 -18.56 -28.08
C ALA A 144 -4.14 -17.09 -28.33
N SER A 145 -5.01 -16.53 -27.50
CA SER A 145 -5.60 -15.18 -27.69
C SER A 145 -4.93 -14.06 -26.89
N GLY A 146 -4.00 -14.38 -25.98
CA GLY A 146 -3.18 -13.36 -25.30
C GLY A 146 -2.72 -13.76 -23.90
N ARG A 147 -3.30 -13.12 -22.87
CA ARG A 147 -2.86 -13.23 -21.46
C ARG A 147 -3.56 -14.35 -20.71
N PHE A 148 -2.80 -15.18 -20.00
CA PHE A 148 -3.34 -16.22 -19.13
C PHE A 148 -2.57 -16.34 -17.81
N TYR A 149 -3.21 -16.97 -16.83
CA TYR A 149 -2.75 -16.99 -15.45
C TYR A 149 -2.70 -18.42 -14.92
N ASP A 150 -1.67 -18.73 -14.12
CA ASP A 150 -1.60 -19.95 -13.32
C ASP A 150 -0.94 -19.62 -11.97
N PHE A 151 -1.77 -19.52 -10.94
CA PHE A 151 -1.37 -19.13 -9.59
C PHE A 151 -1.81 -20.14 -8.55
N THR A 152 -0.99 -20.28 -7.52
CA THR A 152 -1.30 -21.03 -6.31
C THR A 152 -0.92 -20.19 -5.11
N PHE A 153 -1.71 -20.26 -4.04
CA PHE A 153 -1.49 -19.47 -2.84
C PHE A 153 -2.03 -20.17 -1.60
N ALA A 154 -1.33 -20.01 -0.49
CA ALA A 154 -1.69 -20.43 0.84
C ALA A 154 -1.13 -19.38 1.82
N LEU A 155 -1.82 -18.25 1.92
CA LEU A 155 -1.32 -17.01 2.51
C LEU A 155 -2.05 -16.70 3.80
N ASP A 156 -1.30 -16.33 4.84
CA ASP A 156 -1.87 -15.78 6.05
C ASP A 156 -2.32 -14.34 5.83
N LEU A 157 -3.49 -14.00 6.34
CA LEU A 157 -4.00 -12.65 6.34
C LEU A 157 -3.47 -11.90 7.56
N PRO A 158 -2.93 -10.69 7.38
CA PRO A 158 -2.56 -9.85 8.51
C PRO A 158 -3.83 -9.52 9.31
N GLY A 159 -3.73 -9.56 10.64
CA GLY A 159 -4.80 -9.07 11.51
C GLY A 159 -5.07 -7.57 11.34
N ALA A 160 -5.91 -7.00 12.20
CA ALA A 160 -6.09 -5.55 12.24
C ALA A 160 -4.74 -4.85 12.48
N ALA A 161 -4.45 -3.78 11.73
CA ALA A 161 -3.22 -3.01 11.91
C ALA A 161 -3.18 -2.42 13.33
N ASP A 162 -2.06 -2.60 14.03
CA ASP A 162 -1.86 -1.92 15.31
C ASP A 162 -1.37 -0.50 15.03
N LEU A 163 -2.34 0.42 14.94
CA LEU A 163 -2.10 1.84 14.69
C LEU A 163 -1.65 2.60 15.96
N GLY A 164 -1.58 1.91 17.11
CA GLY A 164 -1.27 2.50 18.40
C GLY A 164 -2.41 3.32 19.01
N ALA A 165 -2.06 4.10 20.05
CA ALA A 165 -3.02 4.81 20.86
C ALA A 165 -3.74 5.91 20.06
N ALA A 166 -5.03 6.10 20.36
CA ALA A 166 -5.80 7.20 19.80
C ALA A 166 -5.18 8.55 20.19
N LEU A 167 -5.07 9.45 19.22
CA LEU A 167 -4.57 10.80 19.43
C LEU A 167 -5.62 11.66 20.14
N PRO A 168 -5.18 12.66 20.93
CA PRO A 168 -6.09 13.60 21.57
C PRO A 168 -6.86 14.44 20.54
N ALA A 169 -7.90 15.14 20.99
CA ALA A 169 -8.67 16.05 20.15
C ALA A 169 -7.75 17.02 19.38
N GLY A 170 -8.02 17.19 18.09
CA GLY A 170 -7.19 18.00 17.18
C GLY A 170 -5.88 17.35 16.74
N GLY A 171 -5.64 16.06 17.05
CA GLY A 171 -4.48 15.30 16.58
C GLY A 171 -3.19 15.54 17.37
N GLY A 172 -3.27 16.25 18.51
CA GLY A 172 -2.10 16.56 19.34
C GLY A 172 -1.02 17.35 18.60
N ASP A 173 0.25 17.05 18.88
CA ASP A 173 1.36 17.76 18.24
C ASP A 173 1.55 17.39 16.76
N ALA A 174 1.17 16.17 16.37
CA ALA A 174 1.15 15.75 14.97
C ALA A 174 0.12 16.57 14.17
N GLY A 175 -1.09 16.74 14.71
CA GLY A 175 -2.13 17.58 14.12
C GLY A 175 -1.73 19.05 14.01
N LYS A 176 -1.09 19.63 15.03
CA LYS A 176 -0.52 20.98 14.96
C LYS A 176 0.51 21.12 13.84
N ALA A 177 1.39 20.13 13.66
CA ALA A 177 2.40 20.15 12.62
C ALA A 177 1.79 20.07 11.21
N TYR A 178 0.77 19.24 11.01
CA TYR A 178 0.04 19.17 9.74
C TYR A 178 -0.70 20.48 9.42
N LEU A 179 -1.34 21.10 10.40
CA LEU A 179 -1.99 22.41 10.19
C LEU A 179 -0.96 23.52 9.87
N ALA A 180 0.27 23.42 10.38
CA ALA A 180 1.35 24.33 10.01
C ALA A 180 1.81 24.08 8.56
N TYR A 181 1.90 22.83 8.12
CA TYR A 181 2.12 22.45 6.72
C TYR A 181 1.06 23.07 5.80
N LEU A 182 -0.23 22.91 6.11
CA LEU A 182 -1.31 23.47 5.28
C LEU A 182 -1.23 25.00 5.17
N LYS A 183 -0.87 25.69 6.24
CA LYS A 183 -0.64 27.14 6.22
C LYS A 183 0.57 27.55 5.36
N ALA A 184 1.62 26.73 5.33
CA ALA A 184 2.76 26.96 4.44
C ALA A 184 2.38 26.72 2.97
N MET A 185 1.59 25.67 2.71
CA MET A 185 1.02 25.37 1.39
C MET A 185 0.15 26.53 0.87
N GLU A 186 -0.71 27.10 1.72
CA GLU A 186 -1.56 28.26 1.35
C GLU A 186 -0.73 29.48 0.91
N LYS A 187 0.42 29.71 1.55
CA LYS A 187 1.32 30.83 1.23
C LYS A 187 2.20 30.58 0.01
N GLY A 188 2.31 29.33 -0.44
CA GLY A 188 3.25 28.95 -1.51
C GLY A 188 4.72 29.06 -1.14
N ASP A 189 5.04 29.05 0.15
CA ASP A 189 6.42 29.15 0.64
C ASP A 189 7.09 27.78 0.60
N VAL A 190 7.74 27.46 -0.53
CA VAL A 190 8.37 26.15 -0.80
C VAL A 190 9.39 25.77 0.28
N ASP A 191 10.17 26.73 0.79
CA ASP A 191 11.16 26.46 1.83
C ASP A 191 10.49 26.20 3.19
N ALA A 192 9.39 26.89 3.52
CA ALA A 192 8.60 26.59 4.72
C ALA A 192 7.88 25.24 4.60
N ILE A 193 7.34 24.91 3.43
CA ILE A 193 6.69 23.63 3.15
C ILE A 193 7.69 22.49 3.36
N ALA A 194 8.90 22.59 2.79
CA ALA A 194 9.95 21.60 2.94
C ALA A 194 10.30 21.34 4.42
N LYS A 195 10.27 22.36 5.28
CA LYS A 195 10.49 22.21 6.73
C LYS A 195 9.40 21.40 7.43
N HIS A 196 8.23 21.22 6.84
CA HIS A 196 7.17 20.41 7.43
C HIS A 196 7.09 19.01 6.82
N MET A 197 7.92 18.66 5.85
CA MET A 197 7.97 17.34 5.24
C MET A 197 9.12 16.50 5.81
N VAL A 198 8.97 15.17 5.73
CA VAL A 198 10.09 14.25 5.96
C VAL A 198 11.23 14.55 4.99
N LYS A 199 12.46 14.32 5.42
CA LYS A 199 13.66 14.74 4.67
C LYS A 199 13.63 14.31 3.20
N GLN A 200 13.25 13.08 2.91
CA GLN A 200 13.20 12.56 1.55
C GLN A 200 12.28 13.40 0.63
N ARG A 201 11.08 13.77 1.10
CA ARG A 201 10.11 14.56 0.32
C ARG A 201 10.52 16.03 0.24
N ALA A 202 11.09 16.56 1.33
CA ALA A 202 11.66 17.89 1.35
C ALA A 202 12.77 18.03 0.29
N ASP A 203 13.69 17.07 0.23
CA ASP A 203 14.78 17.06 -0.75
C ASP A 203 14.23 16.98 -2.19
N GLN A 204 13.22 16.14 -2.45
CA GLN A 204 12.56 16.05 -3.76
C GLN A 204 11.89 17.36 -4.18
N LEU A 205 11.14 17.99 -3.28
CA LEU A 205 10.49 19.28 -3.52
C LEU A 205 11.53 20.36 -3.86
N LEU A 206 12.60 20.43 -3.07
CA LEU A 206 13.66 21.42 -3.25
C LEU A 206 14.49 21.19 -4.50
N ALA A 207 14.74 19.93 -4.88
CA ALA A 207 15.43 19.60 -6.12
C ALA A 207 14.59 19.97 -7.35
N GLY A 208 13.27 19.74 -7.29
CA GLY A 208 12.34 20.03 -8.38
C GLY A 208 11.99 21.51 -8.55
N ARG A 209 12.27 22.39 -7.59
CA ARG A 209 11.79 23.78 -7.60
C ARG A 209 12.26 24.65 -8.78
N ASN A 210 13.33 24.24 -9.44
CA ASN A 210 13.89 24.93 -10.60
C ASN A 210 13.44 24.31 -11.93
N ASP A 211 12.65 23.24 -11.91
CA ASP A 211 12.07 22.66 -13.11
C ASP A 211 11.11 23.66 -13.77
N PRO A 212 11.16 23.87 -15.11
CA PRO A 212 10.25 24.77 -15.81
C PRO A 212 8.76 24.48 -15.55
N GLN A 213 8.38 23.23 -15.26
CA GLN A 213 7.00 22.80 -14.97
C GLN A 213 6.65 22.87 -13.49
N PHE A 214 7.62 23.22 -12.62
CA PHE A 214 7.41 23.21 -11.17
C PHE A 214 6.26 24.14 -10.77
N LYS A 215 6.16 25.31 -11.38
CA LYS A 215 5.16 26.31 -11.02
C LYS A 215 3.74 25.82 -11.30
N GLU A 216 3.51 25.23 -12.47
CA GLU A 216 2.23 24.66 -12.87
C GLU A 216 1.86 23.47 -11.98
N MET A 217 2.80 22.54 -11.76
CA MET A 217 2.60 21.39 -10.88
C MET A 217 2.33 21.82 -9.43
N PHE A 218 3.07 22.81 -8.92
CA PHE A 218 2.91 23.31 -7.57
C PHE A 218 1.57 24.03 -7.39
N ALA A 219 1.16 24.87 -8.35
CA ALA A 219 -0.16 25.50 -8.33
C ALA A 219 -1.29 24.46 -8.34
N PHE A 220 -1.13 23.38 -9.11
CA PHE A 220 -2.06 22.24 -9.10
C PHE A 220 -2.13 21.57 -7.72
N ILE A 221 -0.99 21.27 -7.10
CA ILE A 221 -0.92 20.69 -5.74
C ILE A 221 -1.55 21.64 -4.70
N GLN A 222 -1.29 22.95 -4.81
CA GLN A 222 -1.90 23.96 -3.95
C GLN A 222 -3.42 24.03 -4.11
N GLY A 223 -3.93 23.84 -5.34
CA GLY A 223 -5.36 23.76 -5.64
C GLY A 223 -6.01 22.53 -5.00
N MET A 224 -5.31 21.39 -5.00
CA MET A 224 -5.77 20.15 -4.36
C MET A 224 -5.56 20.11 -2.82
N THR A 225 -4.92 21.13 -2.25
CA THR A 225 -4.65 21.18 -0.82
C THR A 225 -5.95 21.36 -0.03
N LEU A 226 -6.14 20.54 1.00
CA LEU A 226 -7.34 20.56 1.85
C LEU A 226 -7.63 21.96 2.41
N LYS A 227 -8.87 22.43 2.21
CA LYS A 227 -9.39 23.69 2.76
C LYS A 227 -10.35 23.41 3.90
N ASN A 228 -10.46 24.37 4.82
CA ASN A 228 -11.30 24.29 6.03
C ASN A 228 -11.11 22.97 6.82
N PRO A 229 -9.86 22.58 7.15
CA PRO A 229 -9.57 21.29 7.74
C PRO A 229 -10.23 21.14 9.12
N LYS A 230 -10.94 20.03 9.31
CA LYS A 230 -11.54 19.59 10.58
C LYS A 230 -11.00 18.23 10.94
N TYR A 231 -10.34 18.13 12.10
CA TYR A 231 -9.85 16.87 12.62
C TYR A 231 -11.01 15.91 12.89
N VAL A 232 -10.88 14.67 12.40
CA VAL A 232 -11.87 13.61 12.61
C VAL A 232 -11.37 12.64 13.68
N LYS A 233 -10.21 12.02 13.44
CA LYS A 233 -9.59 11.03 14.32
C LYS A 233 -8.13 10.84 13.95
N GLY A 234 -7.42 10.04 14.74
CA GLY A 234 -6.05 9.67 14.46
C GLY A 234 -5.47 8.77 15.55
N ASN A 235 -4.36 8.12 15.22
CA ASN A 235 -3.64 7.22 16.09
C ASN A 235 -2.14 7.47 15.98
N SER A 236 -1.39 7.08 16.99
CA SER A 236 0.07 7.16 16.98
C SER A 236 0.72 5.93 17.62
N LYS A 237 1.83 5.49 17.02
CA LYS A 237 2.67 4.40 17.47
C LYS A 237 4.13 4.83 17.36
N GLY A 238 4.79 5.02 18.50
CA GLY A 238 6.17 5.50 18.55
C GLY A 238 6.34 6.83 17.80
N ASP A 239 7.17 6.81 16.76
CA ASP A 239 7.50 7.98 15.94
C ASP A 239 6.61 8.16 14.71
N SER A 240 5.52 7.40 14.59
CA SER A 240 4.57 7.49 13.48
C SER A 240 3.17 7.83 13.98
N ALA A 241 2.43 8.59 13.17
CA ALA A 241 1.03 8.90 13.45
C ALA A 241 0.21 8.97 12.15
N THR A 242 -1.04 8.53 12.21
CA THR A 242 -2.02 8.69 11.13
C THR A 242 -3.13 9.62 11.60
N LEU A 243 -3.43 10.64 10.81
CA LEU A 243 -4.50 11.61 11.07
C LEU A 243 -5.53 11.53 9.96
N GLU A 244 -6.80 11.71 10.32
CA GLU A 244 -7.88 11.90 9.38
C GLU A 244 -8.47 13.30 9.56
N TYR A 245 -8.51 14.05 8.47
CA TYR A 245 -9.17 15.35 8.40
C TYR A 245 -10.28 15.31 7.37
N SER A 246 -11.37 16.02 7.65
CA SER A 246 -12.37 16.39 6.65
C SER A 246 -12.19 17.85 6.26
N GLY A 247 -12.66 18.22 5.07
CA GLY A 247 -12.60 19.59 4.59
C GLY A 247 -13.23 19.68 3.20
N VAL A 248 -12.77 20.64 2.42
CA VAL A 248 -13.19 20.82 1.03
C VAL A 248 -11.98 21.02 0.11
N ASP A 249 -12.16 20.69 -1.17
CA ASP A 249 -11.22 21.06 -2.23
C ASP A 249 -11.38 22.55 -2.64
N SER A 250 -10.67 22.97 -3.70
CA SER A 250 -10.78 24.33 -4.26
C SER A 250 -12.17 24.65 -4.81
N ASP A 251 -12.94 23.64 -5.23
CA ASP A 251 -14.25 23.79 -5.85
C ASP A 251 -15.39 23.69 -4.81
N GLY A 252 -15.04 23.46 -3.53
CA GLY A 252 -15.98 23.32 -2.43
C GLY A 252 -16.53 21.89 -2.26
N GLY A 253 -16.02 20.93 -3.03
CA GLY A 253 -16.37 19.51 -2.91
C GLY A 253 -15.85 18.91 -1.60
N PRO A 254 -16.61 18.02 -0.93
CA PRO A 254 -16.15 17.42 0.31
C PRO A 254 -14.96 16.49 0.08
N VAL A 255 -13.93 16.64 0.92
CA VAL A 255 -12.71 15.82 0.89
C VAL A 255 -12.42 15.25 2.26
N THR A 256 -12.02 13.98 2.29
CA THR A 256 -11.39 13.34 3.44
C THR A 256 -9.90 13.15 3.16
N SER A 257 -9.04 13.68 4.02
CA SER A 257 -7.59 13.55 3.92
C SER A 257 -7.09 12.57 4.98
N ILE A 258 -6.32 11.56 4.55
CA ILE A 258 -5.55 10.65 5.40
C ILE A 258 -4.09 11.09 5.34
N VAL A 259 -3.56 11.44 6.51
CA VAL A 259 -2.24 12.06 6.66
C VAL A 259 -1.35 11.15 7.48
N SER A 260 -0.25 10.71 6.90
CA SER A 260 0.82 10.01 7.62
C SER A 260 1.88 11.01 8.07
N MET A 261 2.16 11.01 9.36
CA MET A 261 3.15 11.84 10.02
C MET A 261 4.29 10.97 10.56
N GLN A 262 5.52 11.46 10.48
CA GLN A 262 6.71 10.83 11.03
C GLN A 262 7.48 11.83 11.89
N ARG A 263 8.01 11.40 13.03
CA ARG A 263 8.91 12.21 13.84
C ARG A 263 10.33 12.08 13.32
N GLU A 264 10.92 13.21 12.93
CA GLU A 264 12.33 13.31 12.51
C GLU A 264 13.00 14.46 13.27
N GLY A 265 14.14 14.19 13.91
CA GLY A 265 14.86 15.19 14.70
C GLY A 265 14.01 15.80 15.82
N GLY A 266 13.10 15.01 16.41
CA GLY A 266 12.19 15.43 17.47
C GLY A 266 10.93 16.17 17.00
N ALA A 267 10.83 16.55 15.73
CA ALA A 267 9.69 17.26 15.17
C ALA A 267 8.80 16.34 14.32
N TRP A 268 7.48 16.53 14.41
CA TRP A 268 6.53 15.87 13.51
C TRP A 268 6.60 16.48 12.11
N LYS A 269 6.64 15.60 11.11
CA LYS A 269 6.76 15.93 9.69
C LYS A 269 5.74 15.14 8.87
N LEU A 270 5.24 15.75 7.81
CA LEU A 270 4.39 15.11 6.82
C LEU A 270 5.21 14.07 6.05
N ALA A 271 4.82 12.81 6.17
CA ALA A 271 5.37 11.71 5.39
C ALA A 271 4.53 11.45 4.15
N LYS A 272 3.19 11.47 4.26
CA LYS A 272 2.27 11.24 3.14
C LYS A 272 0.93 11.90 3.40
N GLU A 273 0.26 12.28 2.32
CA GLU A 273 -1.11 12.76 2.33
C GLU A 273 -1.86 12.08 1.18
N SER A 274 -3.06 11.58 1.46
CA SER A 274 -3.95 10.99 0.48
C SER A 274 -5.35 11.59 0.65
N ASN A 275 -5.90 12.13 -0.43
CA ASN A 275 -7.19 12.81 -0.43
C ASN A 275 -8.23 11.94 -1.14
N LYS A 276 -9.29 11.58 -0.43
CA LYS A 276 -10.49 10.90 -0.96
C LYS A 276 -11.56 11.96 -1.18
N HIS A 277 -11.90 12.20 -2.44
CA HIS A 277 -12.97 13.11 -2.82
C HIS A 277 -14.32 12.39 -2.70
N GLY A 278 -15.33 13.08 -2.17
CA GLY A 278 -16.68 12.53 -2.09
C GLY A 278 -17.34 12.47 -3.47
N GLY A 279 -17.43 11.27 -4.04
CA GLY A 279 -18.18 10.93 -5.26
C GLY A 279 -17.68 9.57 -5.75
N SER A 280 -18.45 8.48 -5.74
CA SER A 280 -19.90 8.26 -5.91
C SER A 280 -20.38 7.13 -5.01
#